data_AF-A0A7S4NTM4-F1
#
_entry.id   AF-A0A7S4NTM4-F1
#
_cell.length_a   1.000
_cell.length_b   1.000
_cell.length_c   1.000
_cell.angle_alpha   90.00
_cell.angle_beta   90.00
_cell.angle_gamma   90.00
#
_symmetry.space_group_name_H-M   'P 1'
#
loop_
_entity.id
_entity.type
_entity.pdbx_description
1 polymer ?
#
loop_
_entity_poly.entity_id
_entity_poly.type
_entity_poly.pdbx_seq_one_letter_code
_entity_poly.pdbx_strand_id
1 'polypeptide(L)'
;HNSLDDSRKIHDLLQKRLMLDSPNVKLKCLKTYRFIVERGHESFAADVRRCIVPIQDCLSFHGPPDPLRGNAPYRQVHEEAEIILALLYKPIEPKMEAFGSEGGELGGGLPIP
;
A
#
# COMPACT_ATOMS: atom_id res chain seq x y z
N HIS A 1 18.08 15.37 14.40
CA HIS A 1 16.91 15.88 15.16
C HIS A 1 15.88 16.35 14.14
N ASN A 2 14.86 15.54 13.80
CA ASN A 2 13.56 15.95 13.18
C ASN A 2 12.71 14.76 12.64
N SER A 3 13.30 13.61 12.29
CA SER A 3 12.62 12.55 11.52
C SER A 3 11.32 11.98 12.14
N LEU A 4 11.19 11.99 13.47
CA LEU A 4 9.96 11.55 14.16
C LEU A 4 8.82 12.57 14.05
N ASP A 5 9.13 13.86 14.09
CA ASP A 5 8.15 14.95 13.97
C ASP A 5 7.64 15.05 12.52
N ASP A 6 8.54 14.90 11.54
CA ASP A 6 8.20 14.83 10.12
C ASP A 6 7.28 13.64 9.81
N SER A 7 7.60 12.47 10.37
CA SER A 7 6.77 11.26 10.24
C SER A 7 5.34 11.49 10.75
N ARG A 8 5.21 12.14 11.91
CA ARG A 8 3.90 12.48 12.50
C ARG A 8 3.11 13.46 11.64
N LYS A 9 3.76 14.49 11.10
CA LYS A 9 3.15 15.45 10.17
C LYS A 9 2.66 14.77 8.89
N ILE A 10 3.46 13.87 8.32
CA ILE A 10 3.07 13.10 7.13
C ILE A 10 1.84 12.23 7.43
N HIS A 11 1.82 11.55 8.59
CA HIS A 11 0.66 10.78 9.01
C HIS A 11 -0.62 11.64 9.08
N ASP A 12 -0.57 12.78 9.77
CA ASP A 12 -1.70 13.69 9.91
C ASP A 12 -2.20 14.23 8.55
N LEU A 13 -1.28 14.61 7.66
CA LEU A 13 -1.62 15.05 6.31
C LEU A 13 -2.30 13.94 5.52
N LEU A 14 -1.74 12.72 5.52
CA LEU A 14 -2.34 11.59 4.81
C LEU A 14 -3.73 11.26 5.36
N GLN A 15 -3.92 11.35 6.67
CA GLN A 15 -5.20 11.09 7.33
C GLN A 15 -6.27 12.10 6.89
N LYS A 16 -5.93 13.40 6.87
CA LYS A 16 -6.80 14.46 6.35
C LYS A 16 -7.17 14.24 4.88
N ARG A 17 -6.22 13.74 4.08
CA ARG A 17 -6.45 13.43 2.66
C ARG A 17 -7.30 12.17 2.46
N LEU A 18 -7.23 11.22 3.38
CA LEU A 18 -8.06 10.00 3.35
C LEU A 18 -9.53 10.28 3.65
N MET A 19 -9.81 11.33 4.43
CA MET A 19 -11.18 11.81 4.70
C MET A 19 -11.83 12.51 3.49
N LEU A 20 -11.08 12.80 2.43
CA LEU A 20 -11.66 13.36 1.20
C LEU A 20 -12.39 12.27 0.41
N ASP A 21 -13.59 12.59 -0.09
CA ASP A 21 -14.46 11.70 -0.86
C ASP A 21 -14.00 11.53 -2.32
N SER A 22 -12.70 11.29 -2.52
CA SER A 22 -12.12 11.11 -3.85
C SER A 22 -11.38 9.78 -3.92
N PRO A 23 -11.82 8.82 -4.75
CA PRO A 23 -11.22 7.48 -4.81
C PRO A 23 -9.74 7.54 -5.19
N ASN A 24 -9.38 8.41 -6.15
CA ASN A 24 -7.99 8.59 -6.58
C ASN A 24 -7.10 9.16 -5.46
N VAL A 25 -7.63 10.02 -4.59
CA VAL A 25 -6.88 10.60 -3.47
C VAL A 25 -6.67 9.54 -2.39
N LYS A 26 -7.72 8.79 -2.02
CA LYS A 26 -7.63 7.67 -1.07
C LYS A 26 -6.59 6.64 -1.55
N LEU A 27 -6.63 6.26 -2.83
CA LEU A 27 -5.69 5.31 -3.42
C LEU A 27 -4.24 5.79 -3.35
N LYS A 28 -3.98 7.06 -3.69
CA LYS A 28 -2.63 7.65 -3.56
C LYS A 28 -2.15 7.63 -2.11
N CYS A 29 -3.01 8.00 -1.16
CA CYS A 29 -2.65 8.00 0.26
C CYS A 29 -2.36 6.60 0.79
N LEU A 30 -3.17 5.61 0.42
CA LEU A 30 -2.96 4.20 0.79
C LEU A 30 -1.64 3.67 0.25
N LYS A 31 -1.31 3.96 -1.02
CA LYS A 31 0.00 3.58 -1.58
C LYS A 31 1.17 4.21 -0.84
N THR A 32 1.05 5.48 -0.42
CA THR A 32 2.06 6.12 0.41
C THR A 32 2.16 5.46 1.78
N TYR A 33 1.03 5.18 2.45
CA TYR A 33 1.03 4.46 3.72
C TYR A 33 1.70 3.10 3.61
N ARG A 34 1.35 2.31 2.59
CA ARG A 34 1.97 1.02 2.32
C ARG A 34 3.48 1.14 2.18
N PHE A 35 3.97 2.09 1.38
CA PHE A 35 5.41 2.27 1.17
C PHE A 35 6.15 2.60 2.47
N ILE A 36 5.56 3.46 3.32
CA ILE A 36 6.17 3.84 4.59
C ILE A 36 6.08 2.68 5.61
N VAL A 37 4.99 1.90 5.63
CA VAL A 37 4.89 0.73 6.52
C VAL A 37 5.85 -0.39 6.09
N GLU A 38 6.09 -0.55 4.78
CA GLU A 38 6.98 -1.58 4.23
C GLU A 38 8.47 -1.23 4.37
N ARG A 39 8.83 0.05 4.23
CA ARG A 39 10.24 0.51 4.23
C ARG A 39 10.64 1.40 5.40
N GLY A 40 9.67 1.93 6.13
CA GLY A 40 9.89 2.89 7.20
C GLY A 40 10.19 2.24 8.54
N HIS A 41 10.30 3.09 9.57
CA HIS A 41 10.61 2.66 10.93
C HIS A 41 9.38 2.06 11.63
N GLU A 42 9.59 1.09 12.53
CA GLU A 42 8.51 0.42 13.26
C GLU A 42 7.62 1.40 14.04
N SER A 43 8.19 2.52 14.52
CA SER A 43 7.43 3.54 15.24
C SER A 43 6.34 4.15 14.38
N PHE A 44 6.58 4.34 13.08
CA PHE A 44 5.55 4.81 12.16
C PHE A 44 4.47 3.76 11.98
N ALA A 45 4.83 2.49 11.79
CA ALA A 45 3.87 1.40 11.71
C ALA A 45 3.01 1.27 12.98
N ALA A 46 3.60 1.49 14.16
CA ALA A 46 2.88 1.53 15.43
C ALA A 46 1.89 2.69 15.53
N ASP A 47 2.27 3.90 15.10
CA ASP A 47 1.36 5.06 15.00
C ASP A 47 0.22 4.78 14.00
N VAL A 48 0.53 4.19 12.84
CA VAL A 48 -0.49 3.77 11.85
C VAL A 48 -1.43 2.71 12.43
N ARG A 49 -0.91 1.74 13.17
CA ARG A 49 -1.71 0.69 13.83
C ARG A 49 -2.64 1.27 14.90
N ARG A 50 -2.21 2.31 15.63
CA ARG A 50 -3.09 3.05 16.55
C ARG A 50 -4.22 3.77 15.82
N CYS A 51 -3.96 4.25 14.62
CA CYS A 51 -4.89 5.00 13.77
C CYS A 51 -5.41 4.15 12.59
N ILE A 52 -5.79 2.90 12.84
CA ILE A 52 -6.20 1.94 11.80
C ILE A 52 -7.63 2.16 11.27
N VAL A 53 -8.48 2.84 12.05
CA VAL A 53 -9.89 3.14 11.74
C VAL A 53 -10.08 3.71 10.33
N PRO A 54 -9.40 4.80 9.90
CA PRO A 54 -9.56 5.34 8.55
C PRO A 54 -9.11 4.38 7.43
N ILE A 55 -8.15 3.49 7.70
CA ILE A 55 -7.71 2.48 6.73
C ILE A 55 -8.76 1.37 6.60
N GLN A 56 -9.38 0.96 7.71
CA GLN A 56 -10.52 0.04 7.69
C GLN A 56 -11.74 0.64 7.01
N ASP A 57 -12.01 1.92 7.22
CA ASP A 57 -13.08 2.65 6.53
C ASP A 57 -12.89 2.61 5.01
N CYS A 58 -11.64 2.67 4.53
CA CYS A 58 -11.33 2.48 3.11
C CYS A 58 -11.73 1.10 2.57
N LEU A 59 -11.77 0.03 3.37
CA LEU A 59 -12.31 -1.27 2.93
C LEU A 59 -13.82 -1.24 2.72
N SER A 60 -14.51 -0.44 3.51
CA SER A 60 -15.95 -0.21 3.35
C SER A 60 -16.24 0.91 2.37
N PHE A 61 -15.23 1.54 1.76
CA PHE A 61 -15.44 2.64 0.83
C PHE A 61 -16.02 2.13 -0.49
N HIS A 62 -17.29 2.42 -0.72
CA HIS A 62 -18.01 2.11 -1.95
C HIS A 62 -18.78 3.34 -2.40
N GLY A 63 -18.96 3.48 -3.70
CA GLY A 63 -19.64 4.63 -4.28
C GLY A 63 -20.22 4.32 -5.64
N PRO A 64 -20.93 5.28 -6.25
CA PRO A 64 -21.45 5.11 -7.60
C PRO A 64 -20.29 4.79 -8.56
N PRO A 65 -20.48 3.81 -9.46
CA PRO A 65 -19.46 3.40 -10.40
C PRO A 65 -19.07 4.58 -11.28
N ASP A 66 -17.76 4.80 -11.44
CA ASP A 66 -17.25 5.86 -12.29
C ASP A 66 -17.64 5.56 -13.76
N PRO A 67 -18.17 6.53 -14.53
CA PRO A 67 -18.71 6.29 -15.87
C PRO A 67 -17.67 5.82 -16.89
N LEU A 68 -16.36 6.04 -16.65
CA LEU A 68 -15.28 5.57 -17.52
C LEU A 68 -14.53 4.36 -16.96
N ARG A 69 -14.40 4.26 -15.64
CA ARG A 69 -13.52 3.28 -14.98
C ARG A 69 -14.27 2.24 -14.13
N GLY A 70 -15.60 2.35 -14.05
CA GLY A 70 -16.46 1.48 -13.25
C GLY A 70 -15.99 1.40 -11.80
N ASN A 71 -15.81 0.18 -11.31
CA ASN A 71 -15.40 -0.09 -9.93
C ASN A 71 -13.88 -0.26 -9.77
N ALA A 72 -13.09 -0.11 -10.84
CA ALA A 72 -11.63 -0.30 -10.79
C ALA A 72 -10.88 0.55 -9.74
N PRO A 73 -11.19 1.84 -9.53
CA PRO A 73 -10.48 2.62 -8.51
C PRO A 73 -10.91 2.23 -7.09
N TYR A 74 -12.16 1.82 -6.89
CA TYR A 74 -12.66 1.35 -5.59
C TYR A 74 -12.05 0.00 -5.21
N ARG A 75 -11.96 -0.95 -6.16
CA ARG A 75 -11.30 -2.24 -5.94
C ARG A 75 -9.84 -2.07 -5.52
N GLN A 76 -9.11 -1.19 -6.20
CA GLN A 76 -7.72 -0.93 -5.82
C GLN A 76 -7.59 -0.27 -4.44
N VAL A 77 -8.54 0.58 -4.03
CA VAL A 77 -8.57 1.12 -2.66
C VAL A 77 -8.73 -0.01 -1.64
N HIS A 78 -9.59 -0.99 -1.92
CA HIS A 78 -9.77 -2.17 -1.06
C HIS A 78 -8.50 -3.00 -0.99
N GLU A 79 -7.94 -3.38 -2.15
CA GLU A 79 -6.73 -4.20 -2.24
C GLU A 79 -5.55 -3.56 -1.49
N GLU A 80 -5.30 -2.25 -1.67
CA GLU A 80 -4.19 -1.60 -0.97
C GLU A 80 -4.45 -1.48 0.54
N ALA A 81 -5.69 -1.25 0.96
CA ALA A 81 -6.04 -1.22 2.38
C ALA A 81 -5.83 -2.60 3.04
N GLU A 82 -6.24 -3.69 2.38
CA GLU A 82 -6.01 -5.05 2.87
C GLU A 82 -4.52 -5.37 3.02
N ILE A 83 -3.70 -4.97 2.04
CA ILE A 83 -2.24 -5.17 2.10
C ILE A 83 -1.63 -4.41 3.28
N ILE A 84 -2.03 -3.16 3.49
CA ILE A 84 -1.53 -2.36 4.62
C ILE A 84 -1.91 -3.02 5.95
N LEU A 85 -3.15 -3.47 6.09
CA LEU A 85 -3.60 -4.18 7.29
C LEU A 85 -2.77 -5.46 7.48
N ALA A 86 -2.58 -6.26 6.44
CA ALA A 86 -1.75 -7.46 6.49
C ALA A 86 -0.30 -7.14 6.92
N LEU A 87 0.30 -6.05 6.43
CA LEU A 87 1.64 -5.61 6.85
C LEU A 87 1.67 -5.16 8.31
N LEU A 88 0.63 -4.48 8.80
CA LEU A 88 0.53 -4.03 10.19
C LEU A 88 0.28 -5.19 11.17
N TYR A 89 -0.46 -6.22 10.73
CA TYR A 89 -0.80 -7.40 11.53
C TYR A 89 0.25 -8.50 11.45
N LYS A 90 1.09 -8.53 10.41
CA LYS A 90 2.19 -9.48 10.32
C LYS A 90 3.17 -9.25 11.47
N PRO A 91 3.51 -10.28 12.25
CA PRO A 91 4.69 -10.21 13.10
C PRO A 91 5.90 -10.01 12.20
N ILE A 92 6.87 -9.23 12.67
CA ILE A 92 8.06 -8.84 11.93
C ILE A 92 8.87 -10.11 11.63
N GLU A 93 8.55 -10.79 10.53
CA GLU A 93 9.42 -11.84 10.03
C GLU A 93 10.61 -11.14 9.36
N PRO A 94 11.86 -11.46 9.74
CA PRO A 94 13.02 -10.87 9.10
C PRO A 94 12.98 -11.26 7.62
N LYS A 95 12.72 -10.29 6.75
CA LYS A 95 12.66 -10.50 5.30
C LYS A 95 14.08 -10.80 4.83
N MET A 96 14.40 -12.09 4.75
CA MET A 96 15.56 -12.57 4.01
C MET A 96 15.26 -12.25 2.54
N GLU A 97 15.82 -11.15 2.05
CA GLU A 97 15.68 -10.72 0.67
C GLU A 97 16.38 -11.73 -0.24
N ALA A 98 15.59 -12.63 -0.86
CA ALA A 98 16.04 -13.39 -2.02
C ALA A 98 16.10 -12.43 -3.21
N PHE A 99 17.29 -11.87 -3.39
CA PHE A 99 17.73 -11.13 -4.55
C PHE A 99 17.67 -12.03 -5.80
N GLY A 100 16.95 -11.57 -6.83
CA GLY A 100 17.21 -11.83 -8.25
C GLY A 100 17.11 -13.29 -8.76
N SER A 101 16.26 -13.49 -9.76
CA SER A 101 16.66 -14.17 -10.99
C SER A 101 15.77 -13.69 -12.13
N GLU A 102 16.28 -12.69 -12.85
CA GLU A 102 16.03 -12.51 -14.27
C GLU A 102 16.47 -13.79 -14.99
N GLY A 103 15.62 -14.31 -15.86
CA GLY A 103 15.88 -15.52 -16.63
C GLY A 103 15.06 -15.49 -17.91
N GLY A 104 15.32 -14.51 -18.76
CA GLY A 104 15.03 -14.65 -20.18
C GLY A 104 16.06 -15.60 -20.77
N GLU A 105 15.63 -16.78 -21.20
CA GLU A 105 16.47 -17.67 -22.01
C GLU A 105 15.78 -17.98 -23.34
N LEU A 106 16.44 -17.48 -24.37
CA LEU A 106 16.28 -17.82 -25.77
C LEU A 106 16.98 -19.18 -25.99
N GLY A 107 16.29 -20.15 -26.55
CA GLY A 107 16.89 -21.39 -27.05
C GLY A 107 15.81 -22.17 -27.79
N GLY A 108 16.00 -22.66 -29.00
CA GLY A 108 17.22 -22.94 -29.75
C GLY A 108 16.85 -24.10 -30.66
N GLY A 109 17.23 -24.02 -31.94
CA GLY A 109 16.75 -24.88 -33.01
C GLY A 109 16.93 -26.38 -32.76
N LEU A 110 15.99 -27.13 -33.31
CA LEU A 110 16.02 -28.60 -33.38
C LEU A 110 17.14 -29.05 -34.34
N PRO A 111 17.93 -30.08 -34.01
CA PRO A 111 18.98 -30.58 -34.88
C PRO A 111 18.40 -31.34 -36.08
N ILE A 112 18.95 -31.07 -37.27
CA ILE A 112 18.77 -31.89 -38.47
C ILE A 112 19.87 -32.98 -38.48
N PRO A 113 19.55 -34.20 -38.96
CA PRO A 113 20.43 -35.37 -38.90
C PRO A 113 21.61 -35.32 -39.86
#